data_AF-A0A800M6W2-F1
#
_entry.id   AF-A0A800M6W2-F1
#
_cell.length_a   1.000
_cell.length_b   1.000
_cell.length_c   1.000
_cell.angle_alpha   90.00
_cell.angle_beta   90.00
_cell.angle_gamma   90.00
#
_symmetry.space_group_name_H-M   'P 1'
#
loop_
_entity.id
_entity.type
_entity.pdbx_description
1 polymer ?
#
loop_
_entity_poly.entity_id
_entity_poly.type
_entity_poly.pdbx_seq_one_letter_code
_entity_poly.pdbx_strand_id
1 'polypeptide(L)'
;MNNDRLLYRRGILQLVASGFFLSTSGIALRLVEQADGWQILFYRSFALSVTILLILVFQKRSRFFDEFRGLGWNDCLLAVFLGTGFVAYVFALLYNTVANALFIFSCAPFLAGFLGWILLGERVATRTWFAIGVAMAGLAVMV
;
A
#
# COMPACT_ATOMS: atom_id res chain seq x y z
N MET A 1 11.68 28.55 1.75
CA MET A 1 10.68 29.15 2.65
C MET A 1 9.26 29.23 2.07
N ASN A 2 9.01 29.81 0.89
CA ASN A 2 7.64 29.79 0.30
C ASN A 2 7.27 28.45 -0.39
N ASN A 3 8.25 27.75 -0.96
CA ASN A 3 8.03 26.45 -1.58
C ASN A 3 7.62 25.35 -0.57
N ASP A 4 8.14 25.42 0.66
CA ASP A 4 7.89 24.40 1.68
C ASP A 4 6.42 24.38 2.12
N ARG A 5 5.78 25.56 2.22
CA ARG A 5 4.34 25.68 2.52
C ARG A 5 3.46 25.23 1.35
N LEU A 6 3.88 25.47 0.10
CA LEU A 6 3.16 25.01 -1.09
C LEU A 6 3.26 23.49 -1.26
N LEU A 7 4.43 22.90 -1.00
CA LEU A 7 4.63 21.45 -0.94
C LEU A 7 3.80 20.82 0.18
N TYR A 8 3.80 21.42 1.37
CA TYR A 8 2.98 20.95 2.50
C TYR A 8 1.48 21.00 2.19
N ARG A 9 0.99 22.09 1.58
CA ARG A 9 -0.43 22.23 1.20
C ARG A 9 -0.82 21.28 0.07
N ARG A 10 0.05 21.04 -0.91
CA ARG A 10 -0.15 20.01 -1.94
C ARG A 10 -0.17 18.61 -1.33
N GLY A 11 0.73 18.32 -0.40
CA GLY A 11 0.76 17.07 0.36
C GLY A 11 -0.54 16.83 1.12
N ILE A 12 -1.04 17.85 1.83
CA ILE A 12 -2.34 17.76 2.52
C ILE A 12 -3.48 17.49 1.53
N LEU A 13 -3.54 18.21 0.41
CA LEU A 13 -4.58 18.00 -0.60
C LEU A 13 -4.53 16.59 -1.19
N GLN A 14 -3.33 16.07 -1.47
CA GLN A 14 -3.15 14.69 -1.93
C GLN A 14 -3.55 13.67 -0.86
N LEU A 15 -3.25 13.94 0.41
CA LEU A 15 -3.60 13.08 1.53
C LEU A 15 -5.12 13.02 1.74
N VAL A 16 -5.79 14.18 1.71
CA VAL A 16 -7.26 14.26 1.80
C VAL A 16 -7.92 13.58 0.60
N ALA A 17 -7.43 13.82 -0.61
CA ALA A 17 -7.93 13.13 -1.81
C ALA A 17 -7.76 11.61 -1.68
N SER A 18 -6.59 11.15 -1.21
CA SER A 18 -6.33 9.72 -1.00
C SER A 18 -7.29 9.10 0.02
N GLY A 19 -7.56 9.79 1.14
CA GLY A 19 -8.48 9.31 2.17
C GLY A 19 -9.93 9.23 1.68
N PHE A 20 -10.36 10.17 0.85
CA PHE A 20 -11.68 10.15 0.23
C PHE A 20 -11.82 8.95 -0.71
N PHE A 21 -10.87 8.76 -1.63
CA PHE A 21 -10.87 7.61 -2.54
C PHE A 21 -10.75 6.27 -1.82
N LEU A 22 -9.93 6.18 -0.76
CA LEU A 22 -9.80 4.97 0.07
C LEU A 22 -11.11 4.62 0.78
N SER A 23 -11.83 5.63 1.29
CA SER A 23 -13.12 5.42 1.96
C SER A 23 -14.18 4.89 0.99
N THR A 24 -14.23 5.44 -0.24
CA THR A 24 -15.13 4.95 -1.29
C THR A 24 -14.74 3.55 -1.78
N SER A 25 -13.43 3.27 -1.87
CA SER A 25 -12.89 1.97 -2.28
C SER A 25 -13.35 0.82 -1.39
N GLY A 26 -13.43 1.03 -0.06
CA GLY A 26 -13.89 -0.01 0.87
C GLY A 26 -15.37 -0.39 0.69
N ILE A 27 -16.21 0.60 0.39
CA ILE A 27 -17.65 0.40 0.12
C ILE A 27 -17.85 -0.30 -1.23
N ALA A 28 -17.09 0.10 -2.26
CA ALA A 28 -17.13 -0.54 -3.57
C ALA A 28 -16.72 -2.01 -3.51
N LEU A 29 -15.71 -2.37 -2.70
CA LEU A 29 -15.30 -3.75 -2.49
C LEU A 29 -16.40 -4.60 -1.85
N ARG A 30 -17.15 -4.05 -0.88
CA ARG A 30 -18.32 -4.73 -0.28
C ARG A 30 -19.46 -4.97 -1.27
N LEU A 31 -19.74 -4.03 -2.16
CA LEU A 31 -20.76 -4.24 -3.20
C LEU A 31 -20.38 -5.34 -4.20
N VAL A 32 -19.08 -5.65 -4.34
CA VAL A 32 -18.54 -6.62 -5.28
C VAL A 32 -18.30 -7.99 -4.60
N GLU A 33 -18.74 -8.20 -3.35
CA GLU A 33 -18.70 -9.50 -2.65
C GLU A 33 -19.45 -10.63 -3.38
N GLN A 34 -20.22 -10.34 -4.42
CA GLN A 34 -20.84 -11.35 -5.30
C GLN A 34 -20.00 -11.76 -6.53
N ALA A 35 -18.83 -11.16 -6.76
CA ALA A 35 -17.99 -11.46 -7.94
C ALA A 35 -16.64 -12.10 -7.53
N ASP A 36 -16.21 -13.10 -8.32
CA ASP A 36 -14.99 -13.87 -8.13
C ASP A 36 -13.76 -12.98 -7.84
N GLY A 37 -13.10 -13.18 -6.69
CA GLY A 37 -12.01 -12.30 -6.25
C GLY A 37 -10.81 -12.25 -7.21
N TRP A 38 -10.68 -13.23 -8.11
CA TRP A 38 -9.71 -13.22 -9.20
C TRP A 38 -10.01 -12.12 -10.25
N GLN A 39 -11.29 -11.89 -10.57
CA GLN A 39 -11.70 -10.82 -11.49
C GLN A 39 -11.46 -9.44 -10.86
N ILE A 40 -11.74 -9.29 -9.56
CA ILE A 40 -11.47 -8.05 -8.82
C ILE A 40 -9.97 -7.75 -8.84
N LEU A 41 -9.13 -8.75 -8.53
CA LEU A 41 -7.69 -8.58 -8.51
C LEU A 41 -7.15 -8.22 -9.89
N PHE A 42 -7.65 -8.88 -10.94
CA PHE A 42 -7.27 -8.60 -12.33
C PHE A 42 -7.67 -7.18 -12.73
N TYR A 43 -8.94 -6.79 -12.58
CA TYR A 43 -9.41 -5.45 -12.95
C TYR A 43 -8.72 -4.35 -12.14
N ARG A 44 -8.49 -4.58 -10.85
CA ARG A 44 -7.83 -3.60 -9.98
C ARG A 44 -6.35 -3.42 -10.34
N SER A 45 -5.61 -4.52 -10.54
CA SER A 45 -4.20 -4.47 -10.92
C SER A 45 -4.02 -3.92 -12.33
N PHE A 46 -4.92 -4.27 -13.25
CA PHE A 46 -4.93 -3.75 -14.61
C PHE A 46 -5.21 -2.25 -14.64
N ALA A 47 -6.25 -1.79 -13.93
CA ALA A 47 -6.58 -0.35 -13.85
C ALA A 47 -5.45 0.47 -13.22
N LEU A 48 -4.82 -0.04 -12.15
CA LEU A 48 -3.65 0.59 -11.54
C LEU A 48 -2.47 0.65 -12.51
N SER A 49 -2.15 -0.47 -13.16
CA SER A 49 -1.04 -0.55 -14.11
C SER A 49 -1.24 0.42 -15.28
N VAL A 50 -2.42 0.43 -15.89
CA VAL A 50 -2.77 1.36 -16.99
C VAL A 50 -2.71 2.80 -16.53
N THR A 51 -3.24 3.11 -15.34
CA THR A 51 -3.25 4.48 -14.81
C THR A 51 -1.84 4.98 -14.52
N ILE A 52 -1.00 4.16 -13.88
CA ILE A 52 0.41 4.49 -13.62
C ILE A 52 1.16 4.67 -14.94
N LEU A 53 0.93 3.78 -15.91
CA LEU A 53 1.56 3.86 -17.23
C LEU A 53 1.15 5.14 -17.96
N LEU A 54 -0.14 5.50 -17.95
CA LEU A 54 -0.64 6.75 -18.51
C LEU A 54 0.00 7.96 -17.81
N ILE A 55 0.03 7.99 -16.49
CA ILE A 55 0.64 9.08 -15.72
C ILE A 55 2.14 9.20 -16.02
N LEU A 56 2.86 8.08 -16.12
CA LEU A 56 4.28 8.05 -16.47
C LEU A 56 4.53 8.57 -17.89
N VAL A 57 3.74 8.13 -18.86
CA VAL A 57 3.81 8.60 -20.24
C VAL A 57 3.50 10.10 -20.32
N PHE A 58 2.49 10.59 -19.60
CA PHE A 58 2.13 12.00 -19.56
C PHE A 58 3.15 12.88 -18.85
N GLN A 59 3.73 12.44 -17.73
CA GLN A 59 4.73 13.23 -17.01
C GLN A 59 6.10 13.21 -17.67
N LYS A 60 6.54 12.05 -18.19
CA LYS A 60 7.94 11.87 -18.60
C LYS A 60 8.16 11.78 -20.10
N ARG A 61 7.10 11.61 -20.91
CA ARG A 61 7.04 11.59 -22.40
C ARG A 61 8.25 10.99 -23.13
N SER A 62 9.40 11.67 -23.15
CA SER A 62 10.65 11.25 -23.80
C SER A 62 11.66 10.53 -22.90
N ARG A 63 11.61 10.69 -21.57
CA ARG A 63 12.52 10.02 -20.61
C ARG A 63 11.99 8.69 -20.09
N PHE A 64 10.79 8.28 -20.51
CA PHE A 64 10.20 7.00 -20.13
C PHE A 64 11.14 5.82 -20.41
N PHE A 65 11.75 5.79 -21.60
CA PHE A 65 12.68 4.72 -21.98
C PHE A 65 13.99 4.74 -21.19
N ASP A 66 14.54 5.91 -20.87
CA ASP A 66 15.76 6.01 -20.06
C ASP A 66 15.52 5.55 -18.63
N GLU A 67 14.37 5.89 -18.05
CA GLU A 67 14.02 5.46 -16.71
C GLU A 67 13.70 3.96 -16.66
N PHE A 68 13.01 3.43 -17.69
CA PHE A 68 12.80 1.99 -17.83
C PHE A 68 14.10 1.20 -17.95
N ARG A 69 15.11 1.80 -18.60
CA ARG A 69 16.45 1.22 -18.70
C ARG A 69 17.26 1.35 -17.40
N GLY A 70 16.91 2.34 -16.58
CA GLY A 70 17.46 2.56 -15.25
C GLY A 70 16.82 1.69 -14.15
N LEU A 71 15.74 0.97 -14.45
CA LEU A 71 15.16 0.01 -13.50
C LEU A 71 16.21 -1.05 -13.15
N GLY A 72 16.56 -1.10 -11.87
CA GLY A 72 17.53 -2.05 -11.36
C GLY A 72 16.87 -3.35 -10.90
N TRP A 73 17.71 -4.28 -10.43
CA TRP A 73 17.25 -5.50 -9.76
C TRP A 73 16.35 -5.22 -8.55
N ASN A 74 16.59 -4.10 -7.86
CA ASN A 74 15.84 -3.71 -6.67
C ASN A 74 14.36 -3.37 -7.00
N ASP A 75 14.10 -2.77 -8.16
CA ASP A 75 12.75 -2.46 -8.62
C ASP A 75 11.98 -3.73 -9.00
N CYS A 76 12.67 -4.71 -9.59
CA CYS A 76 12.10 -6.02 -9.87
C CYS A 76 11.72 -6.75 -8.57
N LEU A 77 12.61 -6.73 -7.58
CA LEU A 77 12.36 -7.34 -6.27
C LEU A 77 11.17 -6.69 -5.57
N LEU A 78 11.08 -5.35 -5.62
CA LEU A 78 9.95 -4.60 -5.09
C LEU A 78 8.64 -4.98 -5.81
N ALA A 79 8.66 -5.07 -7.13
CA ALA A 79 7.48 -5.45 -7.91
C ALA A 79 6.99 -6.87 -7.57
N VAL A 80 7.91 -7.83 -7.40
CA VAL A 80 7.57 -9.20 -7.01
C VAL A 80 6.99 -9.25 -5.60
N PHE A 81 7.61 -8.59 -4.63
CA PHE A 81 7.11 -8.54 -3.24
C PHE A 81 5.75 -7.84 -3.15
N LEU A 82 5.59 -6.71 -3.84
CA LEU A 82 4.34 -5.96 -3.84
C LEU A 82 3.23 -6.75 -4.54
N GLY A 83 3.53 -7.34 -5.69
CA GLY A 83 2.59 -8.16 -6.46
C GLY A 83 2.13 -9.41 -5.68
N THR A 84 3.08 -10.16 -5.12
CA THR A 84 2.75 -11.33 -4.27
C THR A 84 1.97 -10.92 -3.02
N GLY A 85 2.29 -9.77 -2.41
CA GLY A 85 1.52 -9.21 -1.29
C GLY A 85 0.07 -8.89 -1.65
N PHE A 86 -0.19 -8.31 -2.82
CA PHE A 86 -1.55 -8.07 -3.30
C PHE A 86 -2.34 -9.35 -3.57
N VAL A 87 -1.71 -10.36 -4.16
CA VAL A 87 -2.31 -11.68 -4.36
C VAL A 87 -2.67 -12.30 -3.02
N ALA A 88 -1.72 -12.33 -2.07
CA ALA A 88 -1.94 -12.85 -0.73
C ALA A 88 -3.06 -12.10 0.02
N TYR A 89 -3.15 -10.77 -0.14
CA TYR A 89 -4.20 -9.96 0.46
C TYR A 89 -5.60 -10.33 -0.06
N VAL A 90 -5.75 -10.47 -1.38
CA VAL A 90 -7.05 -10.85 -1.96
C VAL A 90 -7.42 -12.29 -1.60
N PHE A 91 -6.46 -13.22 -1.59
CA PHE A 91 -6.69 -14.58 -1.12
C PHE A 91 -7.07 -14.62 0.37
N ALA A 92 -6.44 -13.81 1.22
CA ALA A 92 -6.81 -13.71 2.63
C ALA A 92 -8.26 -13.25 2.84
N LEU A 93 -8.76 -12.35 1.98
CA LEU A 93 -10.15 -11.91 1.98
C LEU A 93 -11.14 -12.97 1.44
N LEU A 94 -10.70 -13.82 0.52
CA LEU A 94 -11.52 -14.89 -0.05
C LEU A 94 -11.67 -16.09 0.90
N TYR A 95 -10.57 -16.47 1.56
CA TYR A 95 -10.54 -17.65 2.44
C TYR A 95 -10.93 -17.35 3.89
N ASN A 96 -10.96 -16.07 4.29
CA ASN A 96 -11.22 -15.67 5.67
C ASN A 96 -12.22 -14.52 5.74
N THR A 97 -12.76 -14.25 6.93
CA THR A 97 -13.63 -13.07 7.11
C THR A 97 -12.82 -11.79 6.88
N VAL A 98 -13.48 -10.76 6.37
CA VAL A 98 -12.87 -9.43 6.13
C VAL A 98 -12.20 -8.91 7.41
N ALA A 99 -12.79 -9.17 8.58
CA ALA A 99 -12.22 -8.81 9.87
C ALA A 99 -10.85 -9.47 10.12
N ASN A 100 -10.71 -10.77 9.89
CA ASN A 100 -9.46 -11.50 10.07
C ASN A 100 -8.38 -11.05 9.06
N ALA A 101 -8.77 -10.81 7.82
CA ALA A 101 -7.83 -10.31 6.81
C ALA A 101 -7.31 -8.91 7.16
N LEU A 102 -8.19 -7.98 7.58
CA LEU A 102 -7.80 -6.64 8.00
C LEU A 102 -6.96 -6.66 9.28
N PHE A 103 -7.25 -7.56 10.22
CA PHE A 103 -6.44 -7.76 11.43
C PHE A 103 -4.99 -8.12 11.08
N ILE A 104 -4.80 -9.11 10.20
CA ILE A 104 -3.45 -9.49 9.73
C ILE A 104 -2.79 -8.32 8.99
N PHE A 105 -3.56 -7.58 8.17
CA PHE A 105 -3.03 -6.43 7.43
C PHE A 105 -2.61 -5.27 8.34
N SER A 106 -3.31 -5.06 9.46
CA SER A 106 -2.92 -4.07 10.47
C SER A 106 -1.61 -4.42 11.19
N CYS A 107 -1.14 -5.67 11.09
CA CYS A 107 0.19 -6.04 11.56
C CYS A 107 1.32 -5.66 10.58
N ALA A 108 0.99 -5.31 9.33
CA ALA A 108 1.97 -4.90 8.31
C ALA A 108 2.91 -3.76 8.75
N PRO A 109 2.46 -2.64 9.36
CA PRO A 109 3.36 -1.59 9.85
C PRO A 109 4.35 -2.07 10.92
N PHE A 110 3.99 -3.08 11.72
CA PHE A 110 4.90 -3.67 12.70
C PHE A 110 5.98 -4.51 12.04
N LEU A 111 5.56 -5.38 11.10
CA LEU A 111 6.48 -6.13 10.26
C LEU A 111 7.40 -5.20 9.47
N ALA A 112 6.87 -4.11 8.92
CA ALA A 112 7.66 -3.10 8.22
C ALA A 112 8.68 -2.40 9.14
N GLY A 113 8.30 -2.04 10.38
CA GLY A 113 9.22 -1.49 11.37
C GLY A 113 10.31 -2.48 11.79
N PHE A 114 9.96 -3.76 11.95
CA PHE A 114 10.90 -4.82 12.31
C PHE A 114 11.86 -5.17 11.16
N LEU A 115 11.34 -5.32 9.94
CA LEU A 115 12.14 -5.50 8.74
C LEU A 115 13.00 -4.26 8.47
N GLY A 116 12.50 -3.04 8.70
CA GLY A 116 13.27 -1.80 8.60
C GLY A 116 14.44 -1.77 9.58
N TRP A 117 14.25 -2.22 10.81
CA TRP A 117 15.35 -2.38 11.77
C TRP A 117 16.42 -3.37 11.29
N ILE A 118 16.00 -4.51 10.74
CA ILE A 118 16.92 -5.58 10.30
C ILE A 118 17.63 -5.24 8.99
N LEU A 119 16.89 -4.72 7.99
CA LEU A 119 17.39 -4.49 6.63
C LEU A 119 18.04 -3.11 6.46
N LEU A 120 17.48 -2.06 7.08
CA LEU A 120 18.02 -0.69 6.98
C LEU A 120 18.92 -0.33 8.18
N GLY A 121 18.90 -1.12 9.26
CA GLY A 121 19.72 -0.85 10.45
C GLY A 121 19.26 0.36 11.28
N GLU A 122 18.07 0.90 10.99
CA GLU A 122 17.52 2.05 11.72
C GLU A 122 17.17 1.63 13.15
N ARG A 123 17.88 2.19 14.14
CA ARG A 123 17.66 1.89 15.57
C ARG A 123 16.26 2.30 15.99
N VAL A 124 15.34 1.34 16.04
CA VAL A 124 13.99 1.53 16.55
C VAL A 124 14.08 1.79 18.06
N ALA A 125 13.70 2.99 18.49
CA ALA A 125 13.68 3.36 19.90
C ALA A 125 12.77 2.41 20.71
N THR A 126 13.15 2.08 21.94
CA THR A 126 12.37 1.23 22.86
C THR A 126 10.93 1.75 23.09
N ARG A 127 10.73 3.07 22.95
CA ARG A 127 9.40 3.69 23.00
C ARG A 127 8.48 3.26 21.86
N THR A 128 9.05 3.03 20.67
CA THR A 128 8.31 2.51 19.50
C THR A 128 7.91 1.05 19.73
N TRP A 129 8.78 0.22 20.32
CA TRP A 129 8.42 -1.14 20.72
C TRP A 129 7.24 -1.19 21.71
N PHE A 130 7.19 -0.25 22.66
CA PHE A 130 6.05 -0.13 23.57
C PHE A 130 4.76 0.28 22.84
N ALA A 131 4.85 1.21 21.88
CA ALA A 131 3.71 1.60 21.04
C ALA A 131 3.21 0.44 20.17
N ILE A 132 4.11 -0.39 19.65
CA ILE A 132 3.78 -1.63 18.91
C ILE A 132 3.00 -2.59 19.81
N GLY A 133 3.46 -2.80 21.06
CA GLY A 133 2.76 -3.64 22.03
C GLY A 133 1.36 -3.14 22.36
N VAL A 134 1.19 -1.83 22.59
CA VAL A 134 -0.12 -1.21 22.86
C VAL A 134 -1.04 -1.31 21.63
N ALA A 135 -0.50 -1.11 20.43
CA ALA A 135 -1.27 -1.21 19.20
C ALA A 135 -1.70 -2.66 18.89
N MET A 136 -0.85 -3.65 19.19
CA MET A 136 -1.22 -5.07 19.13
C MET A 136 -2.36 -5.40 20.10
N ALA A 137 -2.34 -4.85 21.32
CA ALA A 137 -3.43 -5.01 22.28
C ALA A 137 -4.74 -4.37 21.78
N GLY A 138 -4.67 -3.17 21.20
CA GLY A 138 -5.84 -2.51 20.59
C GLY A 138 -6.43 -3.31 19.43
N LEU A 139 -5.59 -3.95 18.62
CA LEU A 139 -6.03 -4.84 17.53
C LEU A 139 -6.70 -6.10 18.04
N ALA A 140 -6.17 -6.72 19.10
CA ALA A 140 -6.75 -7.92 19.71
C ALA A 140 -8.13 -7.65 20.34
N VAL A 141 -8.41 -6.40 20.74
CA VAL A 141 -9.72 -5.98 21.28
C VAL A 141 -10.73 -5.65 20.17
N MET A 142 -10.25 -5.31 18.96
CA MET A 142 -11.10 -4.97 17.82
C MET A 142 -11.73 -6.19 17.14
N VAL A 143 -11.09 -7.36 17.25
CA VAL A 143 -11.56 -8.67 16.76
C VAL A 143 -12.35 -9.38 17.84
#